data_AF-A0A3E5BI00-F1
#
_entry.id   AF-A0A3E5BI00-F1
#
_cell.length_a   1.000
_cell.length_b   1.000
_cell.length_c   1.000
_cell.angle_alpha   90.00
_cell.angle_beta   90.00
_cell.angle_gamma   90.00
#
_symmetry.space_group_name_H-M   'P 1'
#
loop_
_entity.id
_entity.type
_entity.pdbx_description
1 polymer ?
#
loop_
_entity_poly.entity_id
_entity_poly.type
_entity_poly.pdbx_seq_one_letter_code
_entity_poly.pdbx_strand_id
1 'polypeptide(L)'
;MKNIIILFIVVISSITTALGQKTTEHFVYEMQNSGYTYITPKGEVNHVLTKGQAILENDFSYQLPWHDDARVKPFQELIDSGFFSKQRMHELEKSDRTTIEVFFDETGTVSYIHFVIAPKEESLLTDNELYQISQKYKGIIYDMTHVSVVKSETGSKTSFYAYDMFKIPFKDLKY
;
A
#
# COMPACT_ATOMS: atom_id res chain seq x y z
N MET A 1 31.91 6.10 50.63
CA MET A 1 31.60 6.62 49.28
C MET A 1 31.88 5.48 48.31
N LYS A 2 30.83 4.77 47.87
CA LYS A 2 30.04 4.98 46.64
C LYS A 2 30.66 4.15 45.51
N ASN A 3 29.92 3.14 45.04
CA ASN A 3 29.78 2.72 43.64
C ASN A 3 28.97 1.41 43.58
N ILE A 4 27.65 1.51 43.73
CA ILE A 4 26.72 0.50 43.22
C ILE A 4 26.27 1.04 41.86
N ILE A 5 26.71 0.38 40.80
CA ILE A 5 26.27 0.65 39.43
C ILE A 5 24.87 0.04 39.31
N ILE A 6 23.85 0.91 39.24
CA ILE A 6 22.47 0.51 38.98
C ILE A 6 22.31 0.36 37.47
N LEU A 7 22.07 -0.87 37.02
CA LEU A 7 21.70 -1.20 35.64
C LEU A 7 20.23 -0.81 35.42
N PHE A 8 19.99 0.33 34.76
CA PHE A 8 18.66 0.74 34.34
C PHE A 8 18.25 -0.06 33.09
N ILE A 9 17.39 -1.06 33.27
CA ILE A 9 16.66 -1.68 32.15
C ILE A 9 15.50 -0.75 31.83
N VAL A 10 15.65 0.04 30.76
CA VAL A 10 14.56 0.86 30.22
C VAL A 10 13.64 -0.05 29.42
N VAL A 11 12.55 -0.50 30.06
CA VAL A 11 11.41 -1.08 29.34
C VAL A 11 10.63 0.08 28.74
N ILE A 12 10.86 0.37 27.46
CA ILE A 12 10.06 1.36 26.72
C ILE A 12 8.68 0.72 26.48
N SER A 13 7.74 0.94 27.39
CA SER A 13 6.33 0.70 27.15
C SER A 13 5.79 1.76 26.20
N SER A 14 5.66 1.40 24.91
CA SER A 14 5.08 2.27 23.90
C SER A 14 3.57 2.42 24.11
N ILE A 15 3.17 3.34 24.99
CA ILE A 15 1.80 3.87 25.02
C ILE A 15 1.80 5.03 24.03
N THR A 16 1.36 4.81 22.79
CA THR A 16 1.07 5.90 21.85
C THR A 16 -0.44 6.08 21.74
N THR A 17 -1.01 6.85 22.65
CA THR A 17 -2.33 7.45 22.47
C THR A 17 -2.23 8.58 21.44
N ALA A 18 -2.95 8.39 20.32
CA ALA A 18 -3.74 9.37 19.57
C ALA A 18 -3.17 10.80 19.35
N LEU A 19 -2.98 11.15 18.08
CA LEU A 19 -2.93 12.52 17.51
C LEU A 19 -1.74 13.43 17.87
N GLY A 20 -0.55 12.86 18.08
CA GLY A 20 0.72 13.58 17.92
C GLY A 20 1.33 13.22 16.58
N GLN A 21 1.56 14.20 15.71
CA GLN A 21 2.19 14.10 14.39
C GLN A 21 3.41 13.14 14.43
N LYS A 22 3.21 11.86 14.04
CA LYS A 22 4.30 10.89 13.94
C LYS A 22 5.26 11.42 12.88
N THR A 23 6.45 11.86 13.29
CA THR A 23 7.52 12.17 12.34
C THR A 23 7.98 10.84 11.76
N THR A 24 7.35 10.47 10.65
CA THR A 24 7.66 9.28 9.86
C THR A 24 8.80 9.58 8.89
N GLU A 25 9.48 8.56 8.38
CA GLU A 25 10.58 8.74 7.44
C GLU A 25 10.03 8.85 6.02
N HIS A 26 9.12 7.95 5.64
CA HIS A 26 8.75 7.72 4.26
C HIS A 26 7.38 8.28 3.85
N PHE A 27 6.43 8.45 4.78
CA PHE A 27 5.04 8.81 4.40
C PHE A 27 4.46 10.02 5.15
N VAL A 28 3.55 10.77 4.54
CA VAL A 28 2.69 11.76 5.18
C VAL A 28 1.34 11.12 5.49
N TYR A 29 0.79 11.38 6.67
CA TYR A 29 -0.51 10.89 7.10
C TYR A 29 -1.50 12.06 7.14
N GLU A 30 -2.55 11.98 6.34
CA GLU A 30 -3.55 13.05 6.19
C GLU A 30 -4.95 12.52 6.45
N MET A 31 -5.57 12.97 7.54
CA MET A 31 -6.96 12.65 7.85
C MET A 31 -7.89 13.64 7.14
N GLN A 32 -8.79 13.12 6.32
CA GLN A 32 -9.81 13.88 5.61
C GLN A 32 -11.03 14.13 6.51
N ASN A 33 -11.83 15.14 6.16
CA ASN A 33 -13.08 15.45 6.86
C ASN A 33 -14.07 14.26 6.91
N SER A 34 -13.97 13.34 5.95
CA SER A 34 -14.74 12.09 5.90
C SER A 34 -14.28 11.04 6.93
N GLY A 35 -13.20 11.29 7.66
CA GLY A 35 -12.58 10.37 8.62
C GLY A 35 -11.61 9.36 8.03
N TYR A 36 -11.43 9.36 6.70
CA TYR A 36 -10.41 8.54 6.04
C TYR A 36 -9.02 9.11 6.30
N THR A 37 -8.02 8.26 6.51
CA THR A 37 -6.62 8.66 6.57
C THR A 37 -5.91 8.17 5.31
N TYR A 38 -5.31 9.10 4.57
CA TYR A 38 -4.45 8.81 3.42
C TYR A 38 -2.99 8.84 3.87
N ILE A 39 -2.23 7.86 3.39
CA ILE A 39 -0.80 7.69 3.71
C ILE A 39 -0.02 7.78 2.40
N THR A 40 0.52 8.96 2.10
CA THR A 40 1.15 9.28 0.81
C THR A 40 2.67 9.36 0.93
N PRO A 41 3.46 8.94 -0.07
CA PRO A 41 4.91 9.04 -0.02
C PRO A 41 5.41 10.48 0.16
N LYS A 42 6.39 10.69 1.03
CA LYS A 42 7.03 11.99 1.28
C LYS A 42 7.92 12.39 0.13
N GLY A 43 7.75 13.62 -0.36
CA GLY A 43 8.62 14.22 -1.37
C GLY A 43 8.52 13.60 -2.76
N GLU A 44 7.58 12.66 -2.97
CA GLU A 44 7.30 12.12 -4.30
C GLU A 44 6.12 12.86 -4.93
N VAL A 45 6.33 13.37 -6.14
CA VAL A 45 5.25 13.90 -6.96
C VAL A 45 4.65 12.75 -7.76
N ASN A 46 3.35 12.51 -7.61
CA ASN A 46 2.68 11.53 -8.43
C ASN A 46 2.46 12.05 -9.86
N HIS A 47 3.46 11.82 -10.72
CA HIS A 47 3.38 12.24 -12.12
C HIS A 47 2.29 11.50 -12.90
N VAL A 48 1.83 10.33 -12.46
CA VAL A 48 0.78 9.58 -13.16
C VAL A 48 -0.56 10.29 -13.08
N LEU A 49 -0.82 11.04 -11.99
CA LEU A 49 -2.04 11.84 -11.82
C LEU A 49 -2.07 13.09 -12.69
N THR A 50 -0.97 13.42 -13.38
CA THR A 50 -0.99 14.47 -14.41
C THR A 50 -1.73 14.01 -15.66
N LYS A 51 -1.87 12.70 -15.85
CA LYS A 51 -2.76 12.10 -16.85
C LYS A 51 -4.21 12.16 -16.31
N GLY A 52 -5.20 12.09 -17.19
CA GLY A 52 -6.59 11.94 -16.76
C GLY A 52 -6.89 10.52 -16.29
N GLN A 53 -7.75 10.37 -15.28
CA GLN A 53 -8.19 9.04 -14.85
C GLN A 53 -9.00 8.37 -15.97
N ALA A 54 -8.78 7.08 -16.18
CA ALA A 54 -9.58 6.23 -17.04
C ALA A 54 -10.38 5.20 -16.22
N ILE A 55 -11.58 4.90 -16.72
CA ILE A 55 -12.38 3.74 -16.35
C ILE A 55 -12.08 2.65 -17.36
N LEU A 56 -11.62 1.52 -16.83
CA LEU A 56 -11.27 0.34 -17.59
C LEU A 56 -12.40 -0.68 -17.51
N GLU A 57 -12.59 -1.42 -18.59
CA GLU A 57 -13.47 -2.59 -18.66
C GLU A 57 -12.66 -3.75 -19.21
N ASN A 58 -12.74 -4.89 -18.54
CA ASN A 58 -12.12 -6.13 -19.00
C ASN A 58 -13.12 -6.93 -19.83
N ASP A 59 -12.59 -7.72 -20.77
CA ASP A 59 -13.37 -8.79 -21.38
C ASP A 59 -13.80 -9.80 -20.31
N PHE A 60 -15.11 -9.92 -20.07
CA PHE A 60 -15.67 -10.83 -19.06
C PHE A 60 -15.40 -12.31 -19.36
N SER A 61 -15.04 -12.65 -20.61
CA SER A 61 -14.64 -14.01 -20.99
C SER A 61 -13.19 -14.33 -20.64
N TYR A 62 -12.40 -13.32 -20.24
CA TYR A 62 -11.01 -13.47 -19.87
C TYR A 62 -10.78 -13.13 -18.39
N GLN A 63 -10.23 -14.09 -17.64
CA GLN A 63 -9.79 -13.85 -16.28
C GLN A 63 -8.42 -13.18 -16.31
N LEU A 64 -8.38 -11.87 -16.06
CA LEU A 64 -7.13 -11.14 -15.92
C LEU A 64 -6.32 -11.68 -14.74
N PRO A 65 -5.01 -11.88 -14.88
CA PRO A 65 -4.16 -12.40 -13.81
C PRO A 65 -3.81 -11.32 -12.77
N TRP A 66 -4.49 -10.17 -12.76
CA TRP A 66 -4.19 -9.04 -11.88
C TRP A 66 -4.15 -9.44 -10.40
N HIS A 67 -5.03 -10.34 -9.98
CA HIS A 67 -5.03 -10.83 -8.60
C HIS A 67 -3.73 -11.57 -8.26
N ASP A 68 -3.39 -12.61 -9.02
CA ASP A 68 -2.24 -13.44 -8.71
C ASP A 68 -0.91 -12.72 -8.98
N ASP A 69 -0.78 -12.10 -10.16
CA ASP A 69 0.49 -11.53 -10.63
C ASP A 69 0.76 -10.14 -10.07
N ALA A 70 -0.27 -9.30 -9.93
CA ALA A 70 -0.09 -7.90 -9.52
C ALA A 70 -0.41 -7.64 -8.04
N ARG A 71 -1.17 -8.51 -7.36
CA ARG A 71 -1.49 -8.37 -5.93
C ARG A 71 -0.80 -9.42 -5.07
N VAL A 72 -0.98 -10.71 -5.35
CA VAL A 72 -0.47 -11.78 -4.47
C VAL A 72 1.05 -11.90 -4.57
N LYS A 73 1.57 -12.07 -5.79
CA LYS A 73 2.99 -12.35 -6.02
C LYS A 73 3.94 -11.29 -5.45
N PRO A 74 3.73 -9.97 -5.64
CA PRO A 74 4.65 -8.97 -5.08
C PRO A 74 4.72 -9.05 -3.56
N PHE A 75 3.57 -9.24 -2.89
CA PHE A 75 3.55 -9.38 -1.43
C PHE A 75 4.16 -10.71 -0.97
N GLN A 76 3.93 -11.81 -1.68
CA GLN A 76 4.53 -13.11 -1.39
C GLN A 76 6.07 -13.02 -1.40
N GLU A 77 6.65 -12.27 -2.33
CA GLU A 77 8.10 -12.08 -2.40
C GLU A 77 8.67 -11.32 -1.18
N LEU A 78 7.88 -10.48 -0.48
CA LEU A 78 8.28 -9.89 0.82
C LEU A 78 8.29 -10.95 1.94
N ILE A 79 7.42 -11.95 1.87
CA ILE A 79 7.41 -13.07 2.81
C ILE A 79 8.58 -14.01 2.52
N ASP A 80 8.78 -14.36 1.24
CA ASP A 80 9.83 -15.29 0.79
C ASP A 80 11.23 -14.75 1.08
N SER A 81 11.41 -13.44 1.04
CA SER A 81 12.66 -12.76 1.43
C SER A 81 12.89 -12.68 2.94
N GLY A 82 11.92 -13.11 3.75
CA GLY A 82 11.97 -13.06 5.21
C GLY A 82 11.69 -11.69 5.81
N PHE A 83 11.25 -10.71 5.03
CA PHE A 83 10.90 -9.38 5.54
C PHE A 83 9.70 -9.44 6.49
N PHE A 84 8.65 -10.17 6.09
CA PHE A 84 7.54 -10.49 6.98
C PHE A 84 7.70 -11.89 7.56
N SER A 85 7.75 -11.98 8.90
CA SER A 85 7.71 -13.27 9.58
C SER A 85 6.29 -13.84 9.62
N LYS A 86 6.18 -15.18 9.76
CA LYS A 86 4.88 -15.85 9.97
C LYS A 86 4.08 -15.26 11.12
N GLN A 87 4.75 -14.98 12.25
CA GLN A 87 4.10 -14.36 13.41
C GLN A 87 3.54 -12.98 13.04
N ARG A 88 4.34 -12.15 12.35
CA ARG A 88 3.93 -10.82 11.93
C ARG A 88 2.74 -10.87 10.97
N MET A 89 2.73 -11.82 10.04
CA MET A 89 1.60 -12.02 9.13
C MET A 89 0.31 -12.39 9.87
N HIS A 90 0.37 -13.27 10.88
CA HIS A 90 -0.80 -13.59 11.72
C HIS A 90 -1.29 -12.40 12.57
N GLU A 91 -0.41 -11.49 12.98
CA GLU A 91 -0.80 -10.26 13.67
C GLU A 91 -1.55 -9.31 12.74
N LEU A 92 -1.01 -9.09 11.53
CA LEU A 92 -1.61 -8.24 10.51
C LEU A 92 -2.98 -8.78 10.05
N GLU A 93 -3.09 -10.09 9.80
CA GLU A 93 -4.34 -10.73 9.34
C GLU A 93 -5.53 -10.46 10.27
N LYS A 94 -5.29 -10.48 11.59
CA LYS A 94 -6.33 -10.30 12.60
C LYS A 94 -6.95 -8.90 12.56
N SER A 95 -6.13 -7.87 12.43
CA SER A 95 -6.53 -6.51 12.81
C SER A 95 -6.09 -5.41 11.86
N ASP A 96 -5.15 -5.64 10.94
CA ASP A 96 -4.79 -4.61 9.96
C ASP A 96 -5.93 -4.41 8.95
N ARG A 97 -6.25 -3.15 8.67
CA ARG A 97 -7.33 -2.76 7.76
C ARG A 97 -6.86 -1.78 6.68
N THR A 98 -5.55 -1.70 6.48
CA THR A 98 -4.92 -0.84 5.48
C THR A 98 -5.31 -1.29 4.09
N THR A 99 -5.83 -0.37 3.30
CA THR A 99 -6.05 -0.55 1.86
C THR A 99 -4.81 -0.04 1.12
N ILE A 100 -4.35 -0.82 0.15
CA ILE A 100 -3.29 -0.48 -0.80
C ILE A 100 -3.97 0.04 -2.06
N GLU A 101 -3.61 1.24 -2.50
CA GLU A 101 -4.01 1.76 -3.80
C GLU A 101 -2.78 1.95 -4.68
N VAL A 102 -2.77 1.27 -5.82
CA VAL A 102 -1.71 1.36 -6.81
C VAL A 102 -2.23 2.10 -8.04
N PHE A 103 -1.38 2.97 -8.60
CA PHE A 103 -1.70 3.79 -9.75
C PHE A 103 -0.77 3.42 -10.90
N PHE A 104 -1.37 3.07 -12.03
CA PHE A 104 -0.66 2.65 -13.23
C PHE A 104 -1.14 3.42 -14.45
N ASP A 105 -0.29 3.52 -15.46
CA ASP A 105 -0.62 4.25 -16.68
C ASP A 105 -1.12 3.34 -17.82
N GLU A 106 -1.25 3.89 -19.03
CA GLU A 106 -1.69 3.13 -20.21
C GLU A 106 -0.84 1.90 -20.54
N THR A 107 0.38 1.79 -20.00
CA THR A 107 1.25 0.62 -20.16
C THR A 107 0.97 -0.49 -19.15
N GLY A 108 0.11 -0.23 -18.15
CA GLY A 108 -0.11 -1.12 -17.01
C GLY A 108 0.95 -0.99 -15.92
N THR A 109 1.98 -0.15 -16.10
CA THR A 109 3.08 -0.02 -15.14
C THR A 109 2.69 0.82 -13.93
N VAL A 110 2.78 0.23 -12.74
CA VAL A 110 2.56 0.93 -11.47
C VAL A 110 3.71 1.90 -11.20
N SER A 111 3.40 3.18 -11.01
CA SER A 111 4.41 4.22 -10.72
C SER A 111 4.18 4.93 -9.39
N TYR A 112 3.01 4.79 -8.78
CA TYR A 112 2.71 5.42 -7.50
C TYR A 112 1.80 4.54 -6.67
N ILE A 113 2.03 4.54 -5.36
CA ILE A 113 1.26 3.79 -4.38
C ILE A 113 1.01 4.70 -3.20
N HIS A 114 -0.22 4.71 -2.70
CA HIS A 114 -0.51 5.21 -1.37
C HIS A 114 -1.36 4.20 -0.61
N PHE A 115 -1.59 4.48 0.65
CA PHE A 115 -2.42 3.63 1.51
C PHE A 115 -3.57 4.42 2.09
N VAL A 116 -4.67 3.72 2.37
CA VAL A 116 -5.89 4.32 2.89
C VAL A 116 -6.38 3.53 4.10
N ILE A 117 -6.71 4.25 5.17
CA ILE A 117 -7.36 3.71 6.36
C ILE A 117 -8.78 4.28 6.41
N ALA A 118 -9.76 3.39 6.52
CA ALA A 118 -11.17 3.78 6.63
C ALA A 118 -11.47 4.42 8.01
N PRO A 119 -12.56 5.19 8.13
CA PRO A 119 -12.93 5.81 9.40
C PRO A 119 -13.09 4.77 10.52
N LYS A 120 -12.52 5.05 11.70
CA LYS A 120 -12.53 4.19 12.90
C LYS A 120 -11.72 2.90 12.79
N GLU A 121 -10.99 2.71 11.70
CA GLU A 121 -10.02 1.63 11.56
C GLU A 121 -8.61 2.13 11.85
N GLU A 122 -7.68 1.20 12.07
CA GLU A 122 -6.27 1.49 12.28
C GLU A 122 -5.39 0.62 11.37
N SER A 123 -4.21 1.15 11.05
CA SER A 123 -3.13 0.39 10.42
C SER A 123 -2.17 -0.10 11.49
N LEU A 124 -1.84 -1.39 11.44
CA LEU A 124 -0.79 -1.99 12.23
C LEU A 124 0.56 -1.94 11.53
N LEU A 125 0.60 -1.59 10.25
CA LEU A 125 1.83 -1.48 9.48
C LEU A 125 2.68 -0.32 9.97
N THR A 126 3.97 -0.59 10.14
CA THR A 126 4.99 0.42 10.41
C THR A 126 5.33 1.20 9.16
N ASP A 127 5.94 2.38 9.32
CA ASP A 127 6.39 3.22 8.19
C ASP A 127 7.34 2.47 7.24
N ASN A 128 8.25 1.65 7.79
CA ASN A 128 9.16 0.82 6.99
C ASN A 128 8.42 -0.33 6.28
N GLU A 129 7.42 -0.96 6.90
CA GLU A 129 6.62 -2.01 6.23
C GLU A 129 5.82 -1.42 5.07
N LEU A 130 5.20 -0.25 5.26
CA LEU A 130 4.54 0.49 4.19
C LEU A 130 5.53 0.84 3.07
N TYR A 131 6.75 1.22 3.43
CA TYR A 131 7.79 1.55 2.45
C TYR A 131 8.18 0.33 1.63
N GLN A 132 8.49 -0.81 2.26
CA GLN A 132 8.84 -2.03 1.56
C GLN A 132 7.70 -2.54 0.68
N ILE A 133 6.45 -2.47 1.15
CA ILE A 133 5.28 -2.76 0.32
C ILE A 133 5.25 -1.81 -0.88
N SER A 134 5.33 -0.50 -0.67
CA SER A 134 5.33 0.48 -1.76
C SER A 134 6.42 0.19 -2.80
N GLN A 135 7.67 -0.02 -2.36
CA GLN A 135 8.79 -0.34 -3.25
C GLN A 135 8.55 -1.63 -4.03
N LYS A 136 7.91 -2.63 -3.42
CA LYS A 136 7.67 -3.91 -4.06
C LYS A 136 6.63 -3.86 -5.17
N TYR A 137 5.64 -2.98 -5.03
CA TYR A 137 4.59 -2.79 -6.03
C TYR A 137 4.97 -1.79 -7.13
N LYS A 138 5.94 -0.89 -6.89
CA LYS A 138 6.46 -0.01 -7.94
C LYS A 138 7.06 -0.83 -9.07
N GLY A 139 6.66 -0.53 -10.31
CA GLY A 139 7.14 -1.20 -11.51
C GLY A 139 6.43 -2.52 -11.84
N ILE A 140 5.47 -2.97 -11.02
CA ILE A 140 4.60 -4.09 -11.38
C ILE A 140 3.77 -3.70 -12.62
N ILE A 141 3.63 -4.64 -13.55
CA ILE A 141 2.93 -4.43 -14.81
C ILE A 141 1.61 -5.21 -14.77
N TYR A 142 0.50 -4.48 -14.82
CA TYR A 142 -0.83 -5.03 -15.02
C TYR A 142 -0.99 -5.48 -16.48
N ASP A 143 -1.50 -6.70 -16.70
CA ASP A 143 -1.80 -7.19 -18.05
C ASP A 143 -2.98 -6.40 -18.64
N MET A 144 -2.72 -5.60 -19.67
CA MET A 144 -3.70 -4.75 -20.32
C MET A 144 -4.28 -5.36 -21.61
N THR A 145 -3.90 -6.59 -21.97
CA THR A 145 -4.21 -7.20 -23.29
C THR A 145 -5.70 -7.33 -23.56
N HIS A 146 -6.49 -7.64 -22.53
CA HIS A 146 -7.95 -7.81 -22.60
C HIS A 146 -8.72 -6.66 -21.93
N VAL A 147 -8.11 -5.48 -21.89
CA VAL A 147 -8.64 -4.31 -21.19
C VAL A 147 -8.90 -3.18 -22.18
N SER A 148 -10.08 -2.58 -22.09
CA SER A 148 -10.49 -1.44 -22.90
C SER A 148 -10.76 -0.21 -22.04
N VAL A 149 -10.41 0.97 -22.57
CA VAL A 149 -10.78 2.26 -21.96
C VAL A 149 -12.20 2.63 -22.37
N VAL A 150 -13.11 2.60 -21.40
CA VAL A 150 -14.54 2.97 -21.61
C VAL A 150 -14.71 4.47 -21.56
N LYS A 151 -14.06 5.12 -20.58
CA LYS A 151 -14.14 6.55 -20.34
C LYS A 151 -12.82 7.04 -19.79
N SER A 152 -12.44 8.27 -20.13
CA SER A 152 -11.37 8.98 -19.43
C SER A 152 -11.76 10.44 -19.21
N GLU A 153 -11.20 11.05 -18.17
CA GLU A 153 -11.47 12.45 -17.82
C GLU A 153 -11.06 13.43 -18.93
N THR A 154 -9.99 13.10 -19.67
CA THR A 154 -9.47 13.91 -20.78
C THR A 154 -10.02 13.50 -22.14
N GLY A 155 -10.82 12.43 -22.22
CA GLY A 155 -11.26 11.81 -23.47
C GLY A 155 -10.17 11.00 -24.21
N SER A 156 -8.93 11.00 -23.70
CA SER A 156 -7.83 10.21 -24.24
C SER A 156 -7.98 8.72 -23.95
N LYS A 157 -7.78 7.87 -24.96
CA LYS A 157 -7.74 6.40 -24.81
C LYS A 157 -6.33 5.82 -24.80
N THR A 158 -5.31 6.66 -25.00
CA THR A 158 -3.91 6.25 -25.19
C THR A 158 -2.95 6.96 -24.24
N SER A 159 -3.48 7.80 -23.35
CA SER A 159 -2.74 8.50 -22.31
C SER A 159 -3.68 8.75 -21.15
N PHE A 160 -3.52 7.95 -20.10
CA PHE A 160 -4.40 7.95 -18.94
C PHE A 160 -3.68 7.31 -17.75
N TYR A 161 -4.25 7.47 -16.56
CA TYR A 161 -3.95 6.57 -15.45
C TYR A 161 -5.21 5.81 -15.03
N ALA A 162 -5.02 4.65 -14.44
CA ALA A 162 -6.05 3.93 -13.70
C ALA A 162 -5.49 3.54 -12.33
N TYR A 163 -6.36 3.06 -11.46
CA TYR A 163 -5.95 2.57 -10.16
C TYR A 163 -6.59 1.22 -9.86
N ASP A 164 -5.92 0.46 -9.00
CA ASP A 164 -6.45 -0.74 -8.37
C ASP A 164 -6.35 -0.59 -6.85
N MET A 165 -7.36 -1.11 -6.15
CA MET A 165 -7.53 -0.95 -4.71
C MET A 165 -7.81 -2.30 -4.08
N PHE A 166 -6.96 -2.72 -3.15
CA PHE A 166 -7.07 -4.01 -2.49
C PHE A 166 -6.46 -3.98 -1.08
N LYS A 167 -6.81 -4.97 -0.25
CA LYS A 167 -6.14 -5.22 1.04
C LYS A 167 -5.08 -6.30 0.85
N ILE A 168 -4.20 -6.46 1.83
CA ILE A 168 -3.24 -7.59 1.84
C ILE A 168 -4.01 -8.91 1.59
N PRO A 169 -3.64 -9.69 0.56
CA PRO A 169 -4.40 -10.87 0.14
C PRO A 169 -4.09 -12.09 1.01
N PHE A 170 -4.32 -12.00 2.33
CA PHE A 170 -3.93 -13.02 3.32
C PHE A 170 -4.33 -14.45 2.95
N LYS A 171 -5.50 -14.64 2.33
CA LYS A 171 -6.02 -15.97 1.96
C LYS A 171 -5.16 -16.71 0.92
N ASP A 172 -4.42 -15.97 0.12
CA ASP A 172 -3.65 -16.50 -1.02
C ASP A 172 -2.14 -16.51 -0.74
N LEU A 173 -1.71 -15.91 0.38
CA LEU A 173 -0.32 -15.85 0.80
C LEU A 173 0.09 -17.10 1.60
N LYS A 174 1.35 -17.51 1.45
CA LYS A 174 1.96 -18.63 2.16
C LYS A 174 2.97 -18.10 3.18
N TYR A 175 2.64 -18.22 4.47
CA TYR A 175 3.47 -17.80 5.62
C TYR A 175 3.39 -18.80 6.78
#